data_AF-A0A843XKW8-F1
#
_entry.id   AF-A0A843XKW8-F1
#
_cell.length_a   1.000
_cell.length_b   1.000
_cell.length_c   1.000
_cell.angle_alpha   90.00
_cell.angle_beta   90.00
_cell.angle_gamma   90.00
#
_symmetry.space_group_name_H-M   'P 1'
#
loop_
_entity.id
_entity.type
_entity.pdbx_description
1 polymer ?
#
loop_
_entity_poly.entity_id
_entity_poly.type
_entity_poly.pdbx_seq_one_letter_code
_entity_poly.pdbx_strand_id
1 'polypeptide(L)'
;MQALVQAMQTQAQMQAALQAQLQAHALAPVPQEHGHGGSSIMERFKKMAPPSFKGESLHLSTESWMREVEKIFRAIRREPMFGGPLCYV
;
A
#
# COMPACT_ATOMS: atom_id res chain seq x y z
N MET A 1 -55.00 -14.53 8.71
CA MET A 1 -54.03 -13.92 9.64
C MET A 1 -52.68 -14.64 9.73
N GLN A 2 -52.41 -15.72 8.97
CA GLN A 2 -51.07 -16.36 8.95
C GLN A 2 -50.14 -15.79 7.86
N ALA A 3 -50.70 -15.39 6.71
CA ALA A 3 -49.94 -14.82 5.60
C ALA A 3 -49.19 -13.52 5.96
N LEU A 4 -49.77 -12.66 6.82
CA LEU A 4 -49.13 -11.42 7.25
C LEU A 4 -47.90 -11.69 8.14
N VAL A 5 -47.97 -12.71 8.98
CA VAL A 5 -46.85 -13.10 9.87
C VAL A 5 -45.69 -13.65 9.03
N GLN A 6 -45.98 -14.45 8.01
CA GLN A 6 -44.95 -14.92 7.07
C GLN A 6 -44.33 -13.75 6.28
N ALA A 7 -45.14 -12.81 5.79
CA ALA A 7 -44.63 -11.64 5.06
C ALA A 7 -43.69 -10.78 5.93
N MET A 8 -44.05 -10.54 7.20
CA MET A 8 -43.23 -9.76 8.13
C MET A 8 -41.92 -10.48 8.49
N GLN A 9 -41.97 -11.81 8.66
CA GLN A 9 -40.78 -12.61 8.94
C GLN A 9 -39.79 -12.60 7.77
N THR A 10 -40.30 -12.74 6.54
CA THR A 10 -39.47 -12.63 5.32
C THR A 10 -38.86 -11.24 5.18
N GLN A 11 -39.64 -10.19 5.46
CA GLN A 11 -39.13 -8.82 5.40
C GLN A 11 -38.03 -8.55 6.44
N ALA A 12 -38.19 -9.07 7.66
CA ALA A 12 -37.20 -8.92 8.72
C ALA A 12 -35.88 -9.65 8.39
N GLN A 13 -35.95 -10.84 7.80
CA GLN A 13 -34.76 -11.58 7.35
C GLN A 13 -34.01 -10.82 6.24
N MET A 14 -34.75 -10.19 5.32
CA MET A 14 -34.15 -9.42 4.23
C MET A 14 -33.42 -8.16 4.74
N GLN A 15 -34.00 -7.47 5.73
CA GLN A 15 -33.33 -6.33 6.37
C GLN A 15 -32.07 -6.74 7.12
N ALA A 16 -32.11 -7.86 7.85
CA ALA A 16 -30.94 -8.39 8.57
C ALA A 16 -29.80 -8.77 7.62
N ALA A 17 -30.12 -9.41 6.48
CA ALA A 17 -29.13 -9.77 5.47
C ALA A 17 -28.45 -8.54 4.84
N LEU A 18 -29.21 -7.48 4.56
CA LEU A 18 -28.65 -6.24 4.02
C LEU A 18 -27.73 -5.54 5.03
N GLN A 19 -28.13 -5.52 6.31
CA GLN A 19 -27.34 -4.92 7.38
C GLN A 19 -26.03 -5.68 7.63
N ALA A 20 -26.07 -7.02 7.54
CA ALA A 20 -24.88 -7.87 7.61
C ALA A 20 -23.92 -7.64 6.42
N GLN A 21 -24.44 -7.44 5.19
CA GLN A 21 -23.60 -7.10 4.04
C GLN A 21 -22.89 -5.75 4.19
N LEU A 22 -23.56 -4.75 4.77
CA LEU A 22 -22.97 -3.44 5.03
C LEU A 22 -21.88 -3.51 6.11
N GLN A 23 -22.09 -4.26 7.19
CA GLN A 23 -21.04 -4.50 8.19
C GLN A 23 -19.87 -5.28 7.61
N ALA A 24 -20.12 -6.27 6.75
CA ALA A 24 -19.07 -7.01 6.05
C ALA A 24 -18.29 -6.13 5.07
N HIS A 25 -18.93 -5.15 4.41
CA HIS A 25 -18.23 -4.15 3.58
C HIS A 25 -17.46 -3.11 4.41
N ALA A 26 -17.91 -2.80 5.63
CA ALA A 26 -17.18 -1.91 6.54
C ALA A 26 -15.95 -2.58 7.18
N LEU A 27 -15.95 -3.92 7.26
CA LEU A 27 -14.84 -4.73 7.80
C LEU A 27 -14.03 -5.45 6.73
N ALA A 28 -14.40 -5.32 5.45
CA ALA A 28 -13.53 -5.73 4.37
C ALA A 28 -12.22 -4.96 4.55
N PRO A 29 -11.06 -5.63 4.64
CA PRO A 29 -9.80 -4.93 4.61
C PRO A 29 -9.79 -4.16 3.30
N VAL A 30 -9.98 -2.83 3.39
CA VAL A 30 -9.56 -1.92 2.33
C VAL A 30 -8.17 -2.41 1.98
N PRO A 31 -7.88 -2.78 0.71
CA PRO A 31 -6.52 -3.01 0.31
C PRO A 31 -5.82 -1.73 0.75
N GLN A 32 -4.99 -1.82 1.77
CA GLN A 32 -4.15 -0.72 2.15
C GLN A 32 -3.19 -0.61 0.98
N GLU A 33 -3.61 0.15 -0.03
CA GLU A 33 -2.73 0.87 -0.91
C GLU A 33 -1.71 1.47 0.06
N HIS A 34 -0.53 0.86 0.10
CA HIS A 34 0.61 1.26 0.93
C HIS A 34 1.15 2.61 0.40
N GLY A 35 0.25 3.58 0.22
CA GLY A 35 0.46 4.93 -0.27
C GLY A 35 1.20 5.83 0.73
N HIS A 36 1.64 5.28 1.86
CA HIS A 36 2.60 5.94 2.74
C HIS A 36 4.06 5.68 2.32
N GLY A 37 4.31 4.78 1.36
CA GLY A 37 5.67 4.47 0.88
C GLY A 37 6.26 5.52 -0.07
N GLY A 38 5.43 6.20 -0.88
CA GLY A 38 5.92 7.13 -1.91
C GLY A 38 6.61 8.37 -1.33
N SER A 39 6.02 8.97 -0.29
CA SER A 39 6.61 10.11 0.43
C SER A 39 7.89 9.70 1.16
N SER A 40 7.88 8.55 1.83
CA SER A 40 9.03 8.02 2.57
C SER A 40 10.22 7.66 1.67
N ILE A 41 9.98 7.04 0.51
CA ILE A 41 11.05 6.66 -0.44
C ILE A 41 11.70 7.91 -1.04
N MET A 42 10.91 8.92 -1.43
CA MET A 42 11.44 10.18 -1.94
C MET A 42 12.26 10.92 -0.88
N GLU A 43 11.80 10.96 0.37
CA GLU A 43 12.56 11.56 1.47
C GLU A 43 13.86 10.81 1.76
N ARG A 44 13.84 9.47 1.75
CA ARG A 44 15.05 8.64 1.91
C ARG A 44 16.02 8.84 0.75
N PHE A 45 15.52 8.92 -0.47
CA PHE A 45 16.34 9.22 -1.65
C PHE A 45 17.04 10.57 -1.51
N LYS A 46 16.33 11.62 -1.09
CA LYS A 46 16.93 12.94 -0.83
C LYS A 46 17.97 12.91 0.29
N LYS A 47 17.73 12.16 1.37
CA LYS A 47 18.70 11.99 2.48
C LYS A 47 19.99 11.30 2.04
N MET A 48 19.93 10.43 1.05
CA MET A 48 21.10 9.73 0.48
C MET A 48 21.93 10.62 -0.46
N ALA A 49 21.55 11.89 -0.66
CA ALA A 49 22.28 12.88 -1.45
C ALA A 49 22.77 12.33 -2.81
N PRO A 50 21.84 11.94 -3.71
CA PRO A 50 22.18 11.32 -4.98
C PRO A 50 23.05 12.26 -5.82
N PRO A 51 24.01 11.72 -6.59
CA PRO A 51 24.85 12.54 -7.45
C PRO A 51 23.98 13.27 -8.48
N SER A 52 24.18 14.58 -8.64
CA SER A 52 23.49 15.35 -9.68
C SER A 52 24.04 14.97 -11.05
N PHE A 53 23.15 14.64 -11.99
CA PHE A 53 23.55 14.39 -13.36
C PHE A 53 23.96 15.71 -14.02
N LYS A 54 25.20 15.78 -14.52
CA LYS A 54 25.74 16.99 -15.16
C LYS A 54 25.41 17.09 -16.65
N GLY A 55 24.62 16.17 -17.20
CA GLY A 55 24.26 16.19 -18.63
C GLY A 55 25.42 15.82 -19.57
N GLU A 56 26.42 15.10 -19.06
CA GLU A 56 27.61 14.76 -19.85
C GLU A 56 27.25 13.80 -20.99
N SER A 57 27.65 14.16 -22.22
CA SER A 57 27.39 13.39 -23.45
C SER A 57 28.28 12.15 -23.60
N LEU A 58 29.21 11.92 -22.66
CA LEU A 58 30.00 10.71 -22.62
C LEU A 58 29.20 9.56 -22.02
N HIS A 59 28.94 8.54 -22.85
CA HIS A 59 28.22 7.31 -22.48
C HIS A 59 28.79 6.65 -21.21
N LEU A 60 30.12 6.69 -21.01
CA LEU A 60 30.76 6.11 -19.82
C LEU A 60 30.43 6.88 -18.53
N SER A 61 30.36 8.21 -18.58
CA SER A 61 29.97 9.04 -17.44
C SER A 61 28.50 8.79 -17.06
N THR A 62 27.63 8.63 -18.06
CA THR A 62 26.19 8.36 -17.84
C THR A 62 25.95 6.97 -17.25
N GLU A 63 26.64 5.95 -17.75
CA GLU A 63 26.57 4.59 -17.20
C GLU A 63 27.07 4.54 -15.75
N SER A 64 28.17 5.25 -15.46
CA SER A 64 28.69 5.34 -14.09
C SER A 64 27.71 6.05 -13.15
N TRP A 65 27.09 7.15 -13.60
CA TRP A 65 26.07 7.86 -12.83
C TRP A 65 24.83 6.98 -12.57
N MET A 66 24.36 6.27 -13.61
CA MET A 66 23.21 5.39 -13.50
C MET A 66 23.45 4.26 -12.49
N ARG A 67 24.65 3.66 -12.49
CA ARG A 67 25.03 2.62 -11.51
C ARG A 67 25.01 3.14 -10.07
N GLU A 68 25.47 4.37 -9.83
CA GLU A 68 25.43 4.97 -8.49
C GLU A 68 24.00 5.22 -8.02
N VAL A 69 23.13 5.71 -8.90
CA VAL A 69 21.71 5.93 -8.60
C VAL A 69 21.00 4.60 -8.33
N GLU A 70 21.29 3.54 -9.09
CA GLU A 70 20.75 2.20 -8.83
C GLU A 70 21.15 1.64 -7.45
N LYS A 71 22.38 1.88 -7.00
CA LYS A 71 22.83 1.46 -5.66
C LYS A 71 21.98 2.12 -4.57
N ILE A 72 21.63 3.39 -4.72
CA ILE A 72 20.78 4.13 -3.78
C ILE A 72 19.38 3.51 -3.75
N PHE A 73 18.77 3.24 -4.90
CA PHE A 73 17.44 2.59 -4.92
C PHE A 73 17.46 1.18 -4.34
N ARG A 74 18.54 0.41 -4.56
CA ARG A 74 18.72 -0.91 -3.93
C ARG A 74 18.88 -0.82 -2.42
N ALA A 75 19.55 0.22 -1.91
CA ALA A 75 19.67 0.47 -0.48
C ALA A 75 18.31 0.82 0.15
N ILE A 76 17.54 1.71 -0.48
CA ILE A 76 16.19 2.08 0.00
C ILE A 76 15.25 0.87 0.01
N ARG A 77 15.36 -0.03 -0.97
CA ARG A 77 14.57 -1.28 -1.02
C ARG A 77 14.98 -2.32 0.02
N ARG A 78 16.23 -2.30 0.49
CA ARG A 78 16.76 -3.25 1.49
C ARG A 78 16.61 -2.75 2.92
N GLU A 79 16.30 -1.47 3.12
CA GLU A 79 15.97 -0.95 4.44
C GLU A 79 14.66 -1.60 4.90
N PRO A 80 14.70 -2.41 5.97
CA PRO A 80 13.53 -3.13 6.39
C PRO A 80 12.49 -2.11 6.88
N MET A 81 11.24 -2.31 6.45
CA MET A 81 10.06 -1.65 7.04
C MET A 81 9.81 -2.14 8.48
N PHE A 82 10.87 -2.37 9.29
CA PHE A 82 10.78 -3.01 10.60
C PHE A 82 11.16 -2.03 11.70
N GLY A 83 10.21 -1.15 11.99
CA GLY A 83 9.90 -0.70 13.34
C GLY A 83 8.73 -1.48 13.95
N GLY A 84 8.52 -2.73 13.55
CA GLY A 84 7.50 -3.62 14.13
C GLY A 84 8.13 -4.97 14.47
N PRO A 85 7.75 -5.63 15.57
CA PRO A 85 8.36 -6.89 15.94
C PRO A 85 8.06 -7.95 14.88
N LEU A 86 9.05 -8.80 14.64
CA LEU A 86 8.92 -10.05 13.91
C LEU A 86 7.82 -10.89 14.57
N CYS A 87 6.59 -10.79 14.07
CA CYS A 87 5.60 -11.83 14.28
C CYS A 87 6.08 -13.05 13.48
N TYR A 88 6.74 -13.95 14.19
CA TYR A 88 6.88 -15.34 13.79
C TYR A 88 5.50 -15.89 13.44
N VAL A 89 5.35 -16.42 12.22
CA VAL A 89 4.35 -17.43 11.87
C VAL A 89 5.08 -18.53 11.12
#